data_AF-A0A966XWX2-F1
#
_entry.id   AF-A0A966XWX2-F1
#
_cell.length_a   1.000
_cell.length_b   1.000
_cell.length_c   1.000
_cell.angle_alpha   90.00
_cell.angle_beta   90.00
_cell.angle_gamma   90.00
#
_symmetry.space_group_name_H-M   'P 1'
#
loop_
_entity.id
_entity.type
_entity.pdbx_description
1 polymer ?
#
loop_
_entity_poly.entity_id
_entity_poly.type
_entity_poly.pdbx_seq_one_letter_code
_entity_poly.pdbx_strand_id
1 'polypeptide(L)'
;TPGPLIMVLQFVGFLGAWHQPGPLSPLTAATLGALLTTWSTFLPCFLWIFLGAPHIEQLRGNKKLTAALSTVTAAVVGVVLNLGVWFGLHVLLPETGGVDIYAAAVCGIAFAGMVRWKWGIIPVILCAGGLGLVHRWAFL
;
A
#
# COMPACT_ATOMS: atom_id res chain seq x y z
N THR A 1 11.65 16.16 -9.22
CA THR A 1 10.61 15.65 -10.13
C THR A 1 9.48 15.07 -9.29
N PRO A 2 8.20 15.30 -9.61
CA PRO A 2 7.11 14.65 -8.89
C PRO A 2 7.37 13.14 -8.87
N GLY A 3 7.43 12.56 -7.68
CA GLY A 3 7.83 11.16 -7.52
C GLY A 3 6.81 10.18 -8.10
N PRO A 4 7.15 8.88 -8.24
CA PRO A 4 6.23 7.87 -8.74
C PRO A 4 4.88 7.81 -7.99
N LEU A 5 4.89 8.04 -6.68
CA LEU A 5 3.69 7.94 -5.84
C LEU A 5 2.62 9.02 -6.14
N ILE A 6 3.02 10.26 -6.41
CA ILE A 6 2.02 11.31 -6.72
C ILE A 6 1.40 11.11 -8.10
N MET A 7 2.13 10.53 -9.05
CA MET A 7 1.59 10.16 -10.36
C MET A 7 0.55 9.06 -10.25
N VAL A 8 0.76 8.08 -9.37
CA VAL A 8 -0.25 7.06 -9.09
C VAL A 8 -1.47 7.68 -8.41
N LEU A 9 -1.27 8.51 -7.39
CA LEU A 9 -2.38 9.08 -6.63
C LEU A 9 -3.25 10.02 -7.47
N GLN A 10 -2.66 10.91 -8.27
CA GLN A 10 -3.43 11.77 -9.18
C GLN A 10 -4.23 10.95 -10.21
N PHE A 11 -3.68 9.83 -10.68
CA PHE A 11 -4.35 8.93 -11.62
C PHE A 11 -5.51 8.19 -10.95
N VAL A 12 -5.34 7.73 -9.71
CA VAL A 12 -6.44 7.15 -8.93
C VAL A 12 -7.56 8.17 -8.70
N GLY A 13 -7.20 9.42 -8.39
CA GLY A 13 -8.16 10.52 -8.26
C GLY A 13 -8.90 10.83 -9.57
N PHE A 14 -8.20 10.79 -10.70
CA PHE A 14 -8.77 10.89 -12.04
C PHE A 14 -9.79 9.77 -12.29
N LEU A 15 -9.41 8.51 -12.07
CA LEU A 15 -10.28 7.35 -12.30
C LEU A 15 -11.52 7.35 -11.39
N GLY A 16 -11.36 7.72 -10.13
CA GLY A 16 -12.47 7.81 -9.18
C GLY A 16 -13.54 8.80 -9.67
N ALA A 17 -13.12 10.00 -10.09
CA ALA A 17 -14.03 11.01 -10.60
C ALA A 17 -14.53 10.74 -12.03
N TRP A 18 -13.77 10.00 -12.84
CA TRP A 18 -14.22 9.52 -14.16
C TRP A 18 -15.38 8.52 -14.03
N HIS A 19 -15.30 7.59 -13.08
CA HIS A 19 -16.36 6.59 -12.84
C HIS A 19 -17.59 7.16 -12.13
N GLN A 20 -17.44 8.23 -11.34
CA GLN A 20 -18.54 8.90 -10.66
C GLN A 20 -18.56 10.40 -10.96
N PRO A 21 -18.91 10.81 -12.19
CA PRO A 21 -18.81 12.20 -12.62
C PRO A 21 -19.94 13.10 -12.10
N GLY A 22 -21.00 12.52 -11.52
CA GLY A 22 -22.17 13.25 -11.05
C GLY A 22 -22.85 14.02 -12.19
N PRO A 23 -23.12 15.33 -12.03
CA PRO A 23 -23.74 16.16 -13.07
C PRO A 23 -22.75 16.70 -14.11
N LEU A 24 -21.44 16.49 -13.93
CA LEU A 24 -20.39 17.02 -14.81
C LEU A 24 -20.09 16.04 -15.95
N SER A 25 -19.41 16.53 -17.00
CA SER A 25 -18.90 15.63 -18.04
C SER A 25 -17.76 14.76 -17.47
N PRO A 26 -17.61 13.49 -17.88
CA PRO A 26 -16.59 12.59 -17.32
C PRO A 26 -15.17 13.16 -17.34
N LEU A 27 -14.80 13.84 -18.43
CA LEU A 27 -13.49 14.46 -18.56
C LEU A 27 -13.30 15.63 -17.58
N THR A 28 -14.32 16.47 -17.36
CA THR A 28 -14.23 17.60 -16.42
C THR A 28 -14.23 17.12 -14.97
N ALA A 29 -15.05 16.12 -14.64
CA ALA A 29 -15.02 15.50 -13.33
C ALA A 29 -13.63 14.88 -13.04
N ALA A 30 -13.08 14.14 -13.99
CA ALA A 30 -11.79 13.49 -13.84
C ALA A 30 -10.61 14.46 -13.72
N THR A 31 -10.60 15.55 -14.50
CA THR A 31 -9.56 16.60 -14.35
C THR A 31 -9.66 17.30 -13.00
N LEU A 32 -10.86 17.63 -12.54
CA LEU A 32 -11.09 18.19 -11.21
C LEU A 32 -10.67 17.21 -10.12
N GLY A 33 -10.99 15.92 -10.24
CA GLY A 33 -10.56 14.86 -9.33
C GLY A 33 -9.04 14.74 -9.22
N ALA A 34 -8.34 14.77 -10.36
CA ALA A 34 -6.88 14.77 -10.41
C ALA A 34 -6.27 16.03 -9.77
N LEU A 35 -6.84 17.21 -10.05
CA LEU A 35 -6.41 18.48 -9.49
C LEU A 35 -6.62 18.55 -7.98
N LEU A 36 -7.80 18.15 -7.49
CA LEU A 36 -8.11 18.11 -6.06
C LEU A 36 -7.21 17.14 -5.32
N THR A 37 -6.92 16.00 -5.91
CA THR A 37 -6.02 15.00 -5.34
C THR A 37 -4.59 15.53 -5.24
N THR A 38 -4.11 16.20 -6.29
CA THR A 38 -2.79 16.85 -6.29
C THR A 38 -2.76 17.97 -5.27
N TRP A 39 -3.75 18.85 -5.26
CA TRP A 39 -3.87 19.94 -4.31
C TRP A 39 -3.82 19.43 -2.86
N SER A 40 -4.66 18.47 -2.52
CA SER A 40 -4.84 17.97 -1.15
C SER A 40 -3.62 17.23 -0.59
N THR A 41 -2.78 16.67 -1.45
CA THR A 41 -1.60 15.88 -1.03
C THR A 41 -0.29 16.61 -1.23
N PHE A 42 -0.12 17.36 -2.31
CA PHE A 42 1.13 18.07 -2.58
C PHE A 42 1.19 19.40 -1.85
N LEU A 43 0.15 20.23 -1.95
CA LEU A 43 0.24 21.61 -1.49
C LEU A 43 0.40 21.73 0.04
N PRO A 44 -0.37 21.00 0.88
CA PRO A 44 -0.15 20.99 2.33
C PRO A 44 1.25 20.52 2.69
N CYS A 45 1.73 19.43 2.08
CA CYS A 45 3.07 18.92 2.38
C CYS A 45 4.17 19.93 2.06
N PHE A 46 4.10 20.62 0.91
CA PHE A 46 5.06 21.67 0.57
C PHE A 46 4.95 22.89 1.49
N LEU A 47 3.73 23.29 1.86
CA LEU A 47 3.51 24.36 2.82
C LEU A 47 4.22 24.04 4.15
N TRP A 48 4.03 22.84 4.68
CA TRP A 48 4.66 22.40 5.92
C TRP A 48 6.17 22.24 5.81
N ILE A 49 6.69 21.79 4.66
CA ILE A 49 8.13 21.70 4.41
C ILE A 49 8.74 23.10 4.41
N PHE A 50 8.19 24.07 3.68
CA PHE A 50 8.75 25.41 3.63
C PHE A 50 8.63 26.16 4.95
N LEU A 51 7.51 25.97 5.67
CA LEU A 51 7.31 26.55 6.99
C LEU A 51 8.24 25.91 8.04
N GLY A 52 8.45 24.60 7.95
CA GLY A 52 9.26 23.81 8.88
C GLY A 52 10.76 23.85 8.60
N ALA A 53 11.19 24.04 7.34
CA ALA A 53 12.58 24.04 6.91
C ALA A 53 13.51 24.93 7.76
N PRO A 54 13.19 26.22 8.03
CA PRO A 54 14.07 27.07 8.84
C PRO A 54 14.18 26.62 10.31
N HIS A 55 13.25 25.81 10.80
CA HIS A 55 13.22 25.33 12.20
C HIS A 55 13.78 23.91 12.36
N ILE A 56 14.06 23.19 11.26
CA ILE A 56 14.54 21.80 11.29
C ILE A 56 15.90 21.64 11.98
N GLU A 57 16.77 22.65 11.87
CA GLU A 57 18.12 22.59 12.42
C GLU A 57 18.12 22.54 13.96
N GLN A 58 17.17 23.22 14.60
CA GLN A 58 16.96 23.18 16.06
C GLN A 58 16.28 21.86 16.49
N LEU A 59 15.44 21.28 15.63
CA LEU A 59 14.72 20.04 15.91
C LEU A 59 15.60 18.79 15.75
N ARG A 60 16.62 18.83 14.88
CA ARG A 60 17.56 17.73 14.62
C ARG A 60 18.40 17.32 15.84
N GLY A 61 18.70 18.25 16.74
CA GLY A 61 19.45 17.96 17.97
C GLY A 61 18.62 17.35 19.10
N ASN A 62 17.29 17.33 18.97
CA ASN A 62 16.39 16.95 20.06
C ASN A 62 16.04 15.46 20.03
N LYS A 63 16.67 14.69 20.92
CA LYS A 63 16.44 13.24 21.09
C LYS A 63 14.97 12.87 21.29
N LYS A 64 14.16 13.74 21.92
CA LYS A 64 12.72 13.49 22.13
C LYS A 64 11.93 13.48 20.82
N LEU A 65 12.28 14.35 19.86
CA LEU A 65 11.63 14.39 18.55
C LEU A 65 11.99 13.17 17.71
N THR A 66 13.26 12.78 17.69
CA THR A 66 13.68 11.55 17.01
C THR A 66 12.98 10.32 17.58
N ALA A 67 12.85 10.25 18.90
CA ALA A 67 12.09 9.18 19.55
C ALA A 67 10.61 9.19 19.14
N ALA A 68 9.96 10.35 19.12
CA ALA A 68 8.57 10.46 18.67
C ALA A 68 8.37 10.00 17.21
N LEU A 69 9.27 10.40 16.30
CA LEU A 69 9.26 9.96 14.91
C LEU A 69 9.47 8.44 14.78
N SER A 70 10.35 7.86 15.61
CA SER A 70 10.54 6.41 15.68
C SER A 70 9.30 5.68 16.19
N THR A 71 8.54 6.28 17.11
CA THR A 71 7.26 5.71 17.57
C THR A 71 6.22 5.72 16.46
N VAL A 72 6.18 6.77 15.64
CA VAL A 72 5.30 6.83 14.47
C VAL A 72 5.67 5.76 13.43
N THR A 73 6.96 5.57 13.13
CA THR A 73 7.38 4.50 12.20
C THR A 73 7.06 3.12 12.77
N ALA A 74 7.26 2.90 14.07
CA ALA A 74 6.88 1.66 14.73
C ALA A 74 5.36 1.40 14.67
N ALA A 75 4.53 2.43 14.85
CA ALA A 75 3.08 2.32 14.72
C ALA A 75 2.66 1.92 13.30
N VAL A 76 3.25 2.53 12.27
CA VAL A 76 2.97 2.18 10.87
C VAL A 76 3.37 0.74 10.56
N VAL A 77 4.55 0.30 11.02
CA VAL A 77 4.98 -1.10 10.87
C VAL A 77 4.02 -2.05 11.59
N GLY A 78 3.55 -1.68 12.79
CA GLY A 78 2.54 -2.43 13.52
C GLY A 78 1.21 -2.57 12.77
N VAL A 79 0.73 -1.49 12.14
CA VAL A 79 -0.49 -1.52 11.31
C VAL A 79 -0.32 -2.44 10.10
N VAL A 80 0.83 -2.38 9.41
CA VAL A 80 1.13 -3.29 8.29
C VAL A 80 1.18 -4.74 8.76
N LEU A 81 1.79 -5.02 9.91
CA LEU A 81 1.81 -6.36 10.50
C LEU A 81 0.40 -6.84 10.84
N ASN A 82 -0.43 -5.99 11.45
CA ASN A 82 -1.81 -6.32 11.79
C ASN A 82 -2.63 -6.70 10.55
N LEU A 83 -2.56 -5.89 9.49
CA LEU A 83 -3.20 -6.19 8.20
C LEU A 83 -2.67 -7.50 7.61
N GLY A 84 -1.35 -7.71 7.65
CA GLY A 84 -0.71 -8.93 7.16
C GLY A 84 -1.20 -10.18 7.90
N VAL A 85 -1.30 -10.13 9.22
CA VAL A 85 -1.84 -11.23 10.05
C VAL A 85 -3.32 -11.46 9.75
N TRP A 86 -4.12 -10.40 9.66
CA TRP A 86 -5.55 -10.49 9.36
C TRP A 86 -5.80 -11.19 8.01
N PHE A 87 -5.11 -10.75 6.94
CA PHE A 87 -5.20 -11.39 5.63
C PHE A 87 -4.65 -12.82 5.66
N GLY A 88 -3.51 -13.04 6.32
CA GLY A 88 -2.89 -14.36 6.43
C GLY A 88 -3.82 -15.38 7.08
N LEU A 89 -4.52 -14.99 8.16
CA LEU A 89 -5.50 -15.85 8.82
C LEU A 89 -6.69 -16.17 7.92
N HIS A 90 -7.26 -15.18 7.21
CA HIS A 90 -8.37 -15.42 6.28
C HIS A 90 -7.99 -16.29 5.08
N VAL A 91 -6.71 -16.27 4.68
CA VAL A 91 -6.18 -17.13 3.62
C VAL A 91 -5.92 -18.56 4.12
N LEU A 92 -5.42 -18.73 5.35
CA LEU A 92 -5.09 -20.05 5.90
C LEU A 92 -6.29 -20.78 6.52
N LEU A 93 -7.26 -20.04 7.06
CA LEU A 93 -8.48 -20.55 7.68
C LEU A 93 -9.71 -19.87 7.06
N PRO A 94 -10.20 -20.34 5.90
CA PRO A 94 -11.41 -19.82 5.28
C PRO A 94 -12.65 -20.16 6.11
N GLU A 95 -13.67 -19.28 6.11
CA GLU A 95 -14.92 -19.50 6.86
C GLU A 95 -15.70 -20.76 6.42
N THR A 96 -15.43 -21.27 5.21
CA THR A 96 -16.09 -22.45 4.65
C THR A 96 -15.50 -23.79 5.10
N GLY A 97 -14.50 -23.79 5.99
CA GLY A 97 -14.09 -24.97 6.75
C GLY A 97 -12.63 -25.38 6.59
N GLY A 98 -12.02 -25.73 7.73
CA GLY A 98 -10.71 -26.36 7.82
C GLY A 98 -9.52 -25.45 7.49
N VAL A 99 -8.31 -25.95 7.74
CA VAL A 99 -7.07 -25.30 7.31
C VAL A 99 -6.88 -25.57 5.81
N ASP A 100 -6.68 -24.54 5.01
CA ASP A 100 -6.32 -24.69 3.60
C ASP A 100 -4.85 -25.11 3.49
N ILE A 101 -4.63 -26.42 3.37
CA ILE A 101 -3.29 -27.03 3.26
C ILE A 101 -2.57 -26.55 2.00
N TYR A 102 -3.30 -26.26 0.91
CA TYR A 102 -2.71 -25.77 -0.34
C TYR A 102 -2.20 -24.34 -0.15
N ALA A 103 -3.02 -23.45 0.42
CA ALA A 103 -2.60 -22.10 0.76
C ALA A 103 -1.45 -22.09 1.77
N ALA A 104 -1.48 -22.97 2.78
CA ALA A 104 -0.40 -23.12 3.75
C ALA A 104 0.92 -23.57 3.10
N ALA A 105 0.87 -24.53 2.18
CA ALA A 105 2.05 -25.02 1.46
C ALA A 105 2.64 -23.93 0.56
N VAL A 106 1.82 -23.22 -0.23
CA VAL A 106 2.27 -22.12 -1.09
C VAL A 106 2.87 -20.98 -0.26
N CYS A 107 2.23 -20.61 0.85
CA CYS A 107 2.73 -19.59 1.76
C CYS A 107 4.08 -19.99 2.39
N GLY A 108 4.20 -21.24 2.86
CA GLY A 108 5.45 -21.77 3.43
C GLY A 108 6.60 -21.82 2.43
N ILE A 109 6.35 -22.27 1.20
CA ILE A 109 7.36 -22.30 0.12
C ILE A 109 7.79 -20.88 -0.27
N ALA A 110 6.83 -19.97 -0.43
CA ALA A 110 7.13 -18.57 -0.75
C ALA A 110 7.95 -17.91 0.37
N PHE A 111 7.59 -18.13 1.64
CA PHE A 111 8.31 -17.61 2.79
C PHE A 111 9.75 -18.16 2.87
N ALA A 112 9.92 -19.48 2.73
CA ALA A 112 11.23 -20.11 2.73
C ALA A 112 12.09 -19.64 1.55
N GLY A 113 11.51 -19.50 0.35
CA GLY A 113 12.16 -18.98 -0.84
C GLY A 113 12.66 -17.54 -0.69
N MET A 114 11.84 -16.67 -0.09
CA MET A 114 12.23 -15.29 0.18
C MET A 114 13.35 -15.19 1.23
N VAL A 115 13.25 -15.93 2.34
CA VAL A 115 14.21 -15.86 3.45
C VAL A 115 15.54 -16.51 3.08
N ARG A 116 15.52 -17.67 2.42
CA ARG A 116 16.72 -18.48 2.19
C ARG A 116 17.41 -18.20 0.85
N TRP A 117 16.66 -17.83 -0.18
CA TRP A 117 17.15 -17.66 -1.56
C TRP A 117 16.98 -16.25 -2.12
N LYS A 118 16.50 -15.28 -1.31
CA LYS A 118 16.29 -13.88 -1.72
C LYS A 118 15.49 -13.75 -3.01
N TRP A 119 14.49 -14.60 -3.21
CA TRP A 119 13.60 -14.50 -4.36
C TRP A 119 12.97 -13.11 -4.44
N GLY A 120 12.97 -12.52 -5.63
CA GLY A 120 12.34 -11.23 -5.88
C GLY A 120 10.84 -11.30 -5.61
N ILE A 121 10.28 -10.21 -5.07
CA ILE A 121 8.85 -10.14 -4.73
C ILE A 121 7.98 -10.35 -5.97
N ILE A 122 8.37 -9.78 -7.11
CA ILE A 122 7.62 -9.85 -8.38
C ILE A 122 7.38 -11.30 -8.85
N PRO A 123 8.41 -12.16 -9.02
CA PRO A 123 8.18 -13.54 -9.44
C PRO A 123 7.41 -14.35 -8.40
N VAL A 124 7.60 -14.11 -7.10
CA VAL A 124 6.85 -14.81 -6.05
C VAL A 124 5.36 -14.50 -6.13
N ILE A 125 4.99 -13.22 -6.32
CA ILE A 125 3.59 -12.81 -6.46
C ILE A 125 2.97 -13.42 -7.72
N LEU A 126 3.67 -13.37 -8.86
CA LEU A 126 3.17 -13.92 -10.12
C LEU A 126 3.00 -15.44 -10.07
N CYS A 127 3.96 -16.16 -9.50
CA CYS A 127 3.87 -17.62 -9.35
C CYS A 127 2.77 -18.02 -8.35
N ALA A 128 2.69 -17.38 -7.19
CA ALA A 128 1.64 -17.68 -6.20
C ALA A 128 0.23 -17.35 -6.72
N GLY A 129 0.08 -16.19 -7.38
CA GLY A 129 -1.19 -15.80 -8.01
C GLY A 129 -1.59 -16.72 -9.17
N GLY A 130 -0.63 -17.11 -10.01
CA GLY A 130 -0.85 -18.07 -11.09
C GLY A 130 -1.26 -19.46 -10.57
N LEU A 131 -0.55 -19.96 -9.57
CA LEU A 131 -0.86 -21.24 -8.92
C LEU A 131 -2.26 -21.22 -8.28
N GLY A 132 -2.62 -20.13 -7.59
CA GLY A 132 -3.96 -19.96 -7.02
C GLY A 132 -5.08 -19.90 -8.07
N LEU A 133 -4.85 -19.26 -9.21
CA LEU A 133 -5.80 -19.26 -10.33
C LEU A 133 -5.95 -20.65 -10.93
N VAL A 134 -4.86 -21.36 -11.20
CA VAL A 134 -4.91 -22.73 -11.74
C VAL A 134 -5.67 -23.67 -10.81
N HIS A 135 -5.46 -23.56 -9.49
CA HIS A 135 -6.19 -24.36 -8.51
C HIS A 135 -7.69 -24.03 -8.47
N ARG A 136 -8.06 -22.74 -8.55
CA ARG A 136 -9.46 -22.31 -8.58
C ARG A 136 -10.20 -22.76 -9.84
N TRP A 137 -9.51 -22.86 -10.98
CA TRP A 137 -10.07 -23.37 -12.23
C TRP A 137 -10.18 -24.90 -12.27
N ALA A 138 -9.34 -25.63 -11.52
CA ALA A 138 -9.37 -27.09 -11.44
C ALA A 138 -10.41 -27.65 -10.46
N PHE A 139 -10.92 -26.81 -9.54
CA PHE A 139 -11.93 -27.17 -8.52
C PHE A 139 -13.29 -26.46 -8.73
N LEU A 140 -13.54 -25.91 -9.93
CA LEU A 140 -14.85 -25.53 -10.46
C LEU A 140 -15.41 -26.68 -11.32
#